data_AF-L0IE84-F1
#
_entry.id   AF-L0IE84-F1
#
_cell.length_a   1.000
_cell.length_b   1.000
_cell.length_c   1.000
_cell.angle_alpha   90.00
_cell.angle_beta   90.00
_cell.angle_gamma   90.00
#
_symmetry.space_group_name_H-M   'P 1'
#
loop_
_entity.id
_entity.type
_entity.pdbx_description
1 polymer ?
#
loop_
_entity_poly.entity_id
_entity_poly.type
_entity_poly.pdbx_seq_one_letter_code
_entity_poly.pdbx_strand_id
1 'polypeptide(L)'
;MLAAGGSLALSAGCINTPTSEPIAVEEPNDCLEQLDDSVPEEEATALSIDGLERQSEENLASKTEAGYACGPQEGMLCGNCTFYIDDKSGDGIGACAVVAGEVRSVDWCGLWQPREKYGGTGSG
;
A
#
# COMPACT_ATOMS: atom_id res chain seq x y z
N MET A 1 -13.26 -43.77 61.67
CA MET A 1 -12.88 -44.78 60.67
C MET A 1 -12.38 -44.07 59.41
N LEU A 2 -11.24 -44.49 58.86
CA LEU A 2 -10.59 -43.95 57.65
C LEU A 2 -11.21 -44.49 56.35
N ALA A 3 -11.26 -43.67 55.30
CA ALA A 3 -11.10 -44.01 53.88
C ALA A 3 -11.06 -42.67 53.08
N ALA A 4 -9.91 -42.17 52.59
CA ALA A 4 -9.19 -42.51 51.35
C ALA A 4 -10.03 -42.21 50.07
N GLY A 5 -9.76 -41.10 49.36
CA GLY A 5 -9.09 -41.09 48.03
C GLY A 5 -10.16 -40.98 46.92
N GLY A 6 -10.27 -39.97 46.07
CA GLY A 6 -9.33 -39.46 45.07
C GLY A 6 -10.00 -39.60 43.68
N SER A 7 -10.00 -38.54 42.85
CA SER A 7 -9.99 -38.54 41.36
C SER A 7 -10.54 -37.22 40.79
N LEU A 8 -9.68 -36.42 40.15
CA LEU A 8 -10.06 -35.36 39.21
C LEU A 8 -9.92 -35.94 37.80
N ALA A 9 -11.01 -36.02 37.05
CA ALA A 9 -11.00 -36.36 35.63
C ALA A 9 -11.50 -35.14 34.83
N LEU A 10 -10.61 -34.60 34.00
CA LEU A 10 -10.88 -33.56 33.01
C LEU A 10 -11.33 -34.20 31.69
N SER A 11 -12.07 -33.38 30.93
CA SER A 11 -12.37 -33.45 29.49
C SER A 11 -13.46 -34.41 28.99
N ALA A 12 -14.61 -33.81 28.66
CA ALA A 12 -15.38 -34.05 27.44
C ALA A 12 -16.35 -32.87 27.25
N GLY A 13 -16.22 -32.14 26.14
CA GLY A 13 -17.00 -30.93 25.86
C GLY A 13 -18.38 -31.18 25.26
N CYS A 14 -19.14 -30.10 25.10
CA CYS A 14 -20.19 -29.94 24.10
C CYS A 14 -20.29 -28.46 23.69
N ILE A 15 -19.73 -28.16 22.51
CA ILE A 15 -20.25 -27.33 21.40
C ILE A 15 -21.11 -26.12 21.77
N ASN A 16 -20.56 -24.92 21.61
CA ASN A 16 -21.33 -23.72 21.29
C ASN A 16 -20.99 -23.29 19.85
N THR A 17 -22.01 -23.30 19.01
CA THR A 17 -22.02 -23.07 17.56
C THR A 17 -21.48 -21.70 17.17
N PRO A 18 -20.43 -21.58 16.33
CA PRO A 18 -20.22 -20.36 15.57
C PRO A 18 -21.22 -20.32 14.41
N THR A 19 -22.04 -19.29 14.38
CA THR A 19 -22.78 -18.85 13.19
C THR A 19 -21.79 -18.71 12.04
N SER A 20 -21.88 -19.60 11.06
CA SER A 20 -21.22 -19.46 9.76
C SER A 20 -22.01 -18.46 8.92
N GLU A 21 -21.88 -17.18 9.26
CA GLU A 21 -21.95 -16.16 8.22
C GLU A 21 -20.55 -16.13 7.58
N PRO A 22 -20.42 -16.16 6.24
CA PRO A 22 -19.14 -15.86 5.64
C PRO A 22 -18.84 -14.41 6.01
N ILE A 23 -17.95 -14.22 6.99
CA ILE A 23 -17.24 -12.96 7.13
C ILE A 23 -16.47 -12.86 5.82
N ALA A 24 -16.97 -12.05 4.89
CA ALA A 24 -16.10 -11.52 3.86
C ALA A 24 -15.04 -10.75 4.65
N VAL A 25 -13.89 -11.38 4.87
CA VAL A 25 -12.65 -10.63 5.02
C VAL A 25 -12.44 -9.99 3.65
N GLU A 26 -13.19 -8.93 3.39
CA GLU A 26 -12.57 -7.78 2.76
C GLU A 26 -11.51 -7.40 3.79
N GLU A 27 -10.27 -7.91 3.64
CA GLU A 27 -9.15 -7.26 4.29
C GLU A 27 -9.27 -5.80 3.84
N PRO A 28 -9.57 -4.85 4.75
CA PRO A 28 -9.55 -3.45 4.38
C PRO A 28 -8.16 -3.25 3.79
N ASN A 29 -8.10 -2.78 2.55
CA ASN A 29 -6.84 -2.39 1.96
C ASN A 29 -6.47 -1.07 2.64
N ASP A 30 -6.09 -1.16 3.92
CA ASP A 30 -5.98 -0.07 4.91
C ASP A 30 -5.18 1.10 4.34
N CYS A 31 -4.30 0.85 3.37
CA CYS A 31 -3.55 1.92 2.73
C CYS A 31 -4.35 2.78 1.76
N LEU A 32 -5.32 2.24 1.03
CA LEU A 32 -6.14 3.05 0.13
C LEU A 32 -7.06 3.99 0.91
N GLU A 33 -7.54 3.56 2.08
CA GLU A 33 -8.34 4.39 2.97
C GLU A 33 -7.55 5.54 3.62
N GLN A 34 -6.21 5.44 3.62
CA GLN A 34 -5.30 6.48 4.10
C GLN A 34 -4.90 7.48 3.01
N LEU A 35 -5.32 7.28 1.76
CA LEU A 35 -4.92 8.14 0.64
C LEU A 35 -6.10 8.99 0.18
N ASP A 36 -5.85 10.28 0.07
CA ASP A 36 -6.81 11.21 -0.50
C ASP A 36 -6.82 11.14 -2.04
N ASP A 37 -8.00 11.37 -2.61
CA ASP A 37 -8.20 11.49 -4.07
C ASP A 37 -7.58 12.79 -4.63
N SER A 38 -7.32 13.76 -3.75
CA SER A 38 -6.66 15.03 -4.06
C SER A 38 -5.19 14.98 -3.66
N VAL A 39 -4.37 15.85 -4.26
CA VAL A 39 -2.95 16.00 -3.92
C VAL A 39 -2.73 17.42 -3.41
N PRO A 40 -1.96 17.65 -2.34
CA PRO A 40 -1.64 19.01 -1.91
C PRO A 40 -0.92 19.80 -3.02
N GLU A 41 -1.07 21.13 -3.01
CA GLU A 41 -0.61 21.99 -4.12
C GLU A 41 0.91 21.89 -4.36
N GLU A 42 1.66 21.64 -3.30
CA GLU A 42 3.11 21.54 -3.31
C GLU A 42 3.63 20.28 -4.01
N GLU A 43 3.00 19.12 -3.87
CA GLU A 43 3.28 17.94 -4.69
C GLU A 43 2.65 18.07 -6.08
N ALA A 44 1.48 18.69 -6.20
CA ALA A 44 0.78 18.85 -7.48
C ALA A 44 1.59 19.67 -8.51
N THR A 45 2.41 20.61 -8.02
CA THR A 45 3.28 21.46 -8.84
C THR A 45 4.76 21.05 -8.80
N ALA A 46 5.14 20.09 -7.96
CA ALA A 46 6.49 19.59 -7.88
C ALA A 46 6.83 18.67 -9.07
N LEU A 47 8.14 18.56 -9.32
CA LEU A 47 8.68 17.58 -10.25
C LEU A 47 8.82 16.22 -9.56
N SER A 48 8.70 15.16 -10.35
CA SER A 48 9.08 13.81 -9.92
C SER A 48 10.56 13.76 -9.52
N ILE A 49 10.98 12.69 -8.82
CA ILE A 49 12.39 12.47 -8.47
C ILE A 49 13.29 12.37 -9.73
N ASP A 50 12.75 12.16 -10.94
CA ASP A 50 13.50 12.24 -12.21
C ASP A 50 13.19 13.49 -13.06
N GLY A 51 12.50 14.48 -12.50
CA GLY A 51 12.29 15.78 -13.15
C GLY A 51 11.08 15.86 -14.07
N LEU A 52 10.11 14.95 -13.95
CA LEU A 52 8.89 14.96 -14.76
C LEU A 52 7.81 15.79 -14.09
N GLU A 53 7.14 16.64 -14.87
CA GLU A 53 5.96 17.38 -14.42
C GLU A 53 4.76 16.43 -14.25
N ARG A 54 3.91 16.71 -13.26
CA ARG A 54 2.63 16.03 -13.11
C ARG A 54 1.70 16.42 -14.27
N GLN A 55 1.02 15.43 -14.83
CA GLN A 55 0.04 15.65 -15.88
C GLN A 55 -1.19 16.40 -15.34
N SER A 56 -1.93 17.05 -16.22
CA SER A 56 -3.24 17.64 -15.89
C SER A 56 -4.24 16.57 -15.44
N GLU A 57 -5.23 16.95 -14.62
CA GLU A 57 -6.14 15.97 -14.01
C GLU A 57 -6.84 15.07 -15.02
N GLU A 58 -7.17 15.56 -16.22
CA GLU A 58 -7.83 14.75 -17.26
C GLU A 58 -6.94 13.66 -17.89
N ASN A 59 -5.62 13.71 -17.69
CA ASN A 59 -4.66 12.75 -18.26
C ASN A 59 -4.11 11.78 -17.22
N LEU A 60 -4.36 12.01 -15.92
CA LEU A 60 -3.92 11.12 -14.86
C LEU A 60 -4.72 9.82 -14.88
N ALA A 61 -4.01 8.68 -14.78
CA ALA A 61 -4.67 7.41 -14.56
C ALA A 61 -5.25 7.34 -13.14
N SER A 62 -6.47 6.83 -12.99
CA SER A 62 -6.98 6.46 -11.68
C SER A 62 -6.14 5.34 -11.04
N LYS A 63 -6.21 5.19 -9.71
CA LYS A 63 -5.54 4.08 -9.00
C LYS A 63 -5.91 2.70 -9.57
N THR A 64 -7.18 2.52 -9.94
CA THR A 64 -7.68 1.28 -10.55
C THR A 64 -7.06 1.03 -11.92
N GLU A 65 -7.02 2.04 -12.79
CA GLU A 65 -6.40 1.92 -14.12
C GLU A 65 -4.89 1.68 -14.05
N ALA A 66 -4.23 2.31 -13.08
CA ALA A 66 -2.81 2.12 -12.83
C ALA A 66 -2.48 0.77 -12.18
N GLY A 67 -3.49 0.00 -11.70
CA GLY A 67 -3.26 -1.22 -10.94
C GLY A 67 -2.50 -0.97 -9.63
N TYR A 68 -2.89 0.08 -8.91
CA TYR A 68 -2.27 0.46 -7.63
C TYR A 68 -2.45 -0.64 -6.59
N ALA A 69 -1.38 -1.00 -5.90
CA ALA A 69 -1.37 -1.99 -4.84
C ALA A 69 -0.58 -1.47 -3.64
N CYS A 70 -1.04 -1.85 -2.44
CA CYS A 70 -0.32 -1.54 -1.22
C CYS A 70 0.94 -2.42 -1.13
N GLY A 71 2.05 -1.79 -0.78
CA GLY A 71 3.35 -2.45 -0.70
C GLY A 71 4.02 -2.66 -2.07
N PRO A 72 5.26 -3.15 -2.04
CA PRO A 72 6.08 -3.28 -3.24
C PRO A 72 5.74 -4.54 -4.05
N GLN A 73 6.01 -4.50 -5.36
CA GLN A 73 6.01 -5.68 -6.21
C GLN A 73 7.44 -6.01 -6.64
N GLU A 74 7.99 -7.13 -6.18
CA GLU A 74 9.36 -7.58 -6.55
C GLU A 74 10.45 -6.51 -6.33
N GLY A 75 10.32 -5.68 -5.29
CA GLY A 75 11.25 -4.58 -5.01
C GLY A 75 11.02 -3.31 -5.84
N MET A 76 10.01 -3.31 -6.71
CA MET A 76 9.49 -2.12 -7.38
C MET A 76 8.55 -1.40 -6.42
N LEU A 77 8.84 -0.12 -6.15
CA LEU A 77 8.06 0.76 -5.27
C LEU A 77 7.92 2.13 -5.94
N CYS A 78 6.92 2.91 -5.56
CA CYS A 78 6.74 4.28 -6.03
C CYS A 78 8.00 5.12 -5.75
N GLY A 79 8.58 5.02 -4.55
CA GLY A 79 9.79 5.75 -4.17
C GLY A 79 11.03 5.42 -5.02
N ASN A 80 11.04 4.33 -5.79
CA ASN A 80 12.08 4.02 -6.77
C ASN A 80 11.59 4.02 -8.23
N CYS A 81 10.43 4.64 -8.48
CA CYS A 81 9.86 4.88 -9.81
C CYS A 81 10.32 6.24 -10.35
N THR A 82 10.43 6.37 -11.67
CA THR A 82 10.72 7.65 -12.33
C THR A 82 9.62 8.71 -12.13
N PHE A 83 8.37 8.27 -11.95
CA PHE A 83 7.20 9.15 -11.88
C PHE A 83 6.86 9.66 -10.48
N TYR A 84 7.47 9.10 -9.43
CA TYR A 84 7.10 9.49 -8.07
C TYR A 84 7.54 10.91 -7.74
N ILE A 85 6.65 11.64 -7.08
CA ILE A 85 6.87 12.99 -6.55
C ILE A 85 6.96 12.82 -5.03
N ASP A 86 8.12 13.16 -4.45
CA ASP A 86 8.31 13.10 -2.99
C ASP A 86 7.27 13.98 -2.28
N ASP A 87 6.90 13.56 -1.07
CA ASP A 87 6.25 14.41 -0.07
C ASP A 87 6.99 15.76 0.05
N LYS A 88 6.24 16.84 -0.15
CA LYS A 88 6.67 18.22 0.05
C LYS A 88 6.00 18.83 1.27
N SER A 89 4.77 18.44 1.56
CA SER A 89 3.87 18.96 2.59
C SER A 89 4.22 18.51 4.01
N GLY A 90 5.02 17.45 4.14
CA GLY A 90 5.50 16.90 5.40
C GLY A 90 4.51 15.97 6.09
N ASP A 91 3.49 15.47 5.37
CA ASP A 91 2.52 14.48 5.86
C ASP A 91 2.99 13.02 5.69
N GLY A 92 4.12 12.82 5.00
CA GLY A 92 4.70 11.51 4.70
C GLY A 92 4.11 10.83 3.46
N ILE A 93 3.23 11.49 2.70
CA ILE A 93 2.56 10.97 1.51
C ILE A 93 2.99 11.80 0.30
N GLY A 94 3.32 11.12 -0.80
CA GLY A 94 3.75 11.79 -2.03
C GLY A 94 2.66 11.81 -3.09
N ALA A 95 3.08 12.09 -4.32
CA ALA A 95 2.23 12.02 -5.50
C ALA A 95 2.93 11.26 -6.64
N CYS A 96 2.30 11.25 -7.80
CA CYS A 96 2.84 10.61 -9.00
C CYS A 96 2.59 11.48 -10.23
N ALA A 97 3.56 11.58 -11.14
CA ALA A 97 3.39 12.40 -12.33
C ALA A 97 2.24 11.93 -13.25
N VAL A 98 1.82 10.66 -13.14
CA VAL A 98 0.85 10.02 -14.05
C VAL A 98 -0.33 9.31 -13.36
N VAL A 99 -0.38 9.31 -12.02
CA VAL A 99 -1.48 8.69 -11.25
C VAL A 99 -2.20 9.74 -10.41
N ALA A 100 -3.52 9.71 -10.46
CA ALA A 100 -4.41 10.59 -9.71
C ALA A 100 -4.37 10.31 -8.20
N GLY A 101 -4.61 11.36 -7.41
CA GLY A 101 -4.55 11.32 -5.95
C GLY A 101 -3.14 11.11 -5.40
N GLU A 102 -3.11 10.93 -4.08
CA GLU A 102 -1.91 10.67 -3.30
C GLU A 102 -1.30 9.30 -3.58
N VAL A 103 0.00 9.16 -3.38
CA VAL A 103 0.75 7.91 -3.57
C VAL A 103 1.82 7.80 -2.49
N ARG A 104 1.85 6.68 -1.76
CA ARG A 104 2.94 6.44 -0.80
C ARG A 104 4.17 5.91 -1.50
N SER A 105 5.35 6.30 -1.01
CA SER A 105 6.65 5.84 -1.55
C SER A 105 6.86 4.33 -1.45
N VAL A 106 6.17 3.65 -0.53
CA VAL A 106 6.32 2.22 -0.23
C VAL A 106 5.38 1.31 -1.02
N ASP A 107 4.46 1.89 -1.80
CA ASP A 107 3.45 1.17 -2.58
C ASP A 107 3.92 0.96 -4.02
N TRP A 108 3.08 0.37 -4.88
CA TRP A 108 3.42 0.08 -6.27
C TRP A 108 2.21 0.25 -7.20
N CYS A 109 2.45 0.48 -8.49
CA CYS A 109 1.43 0.38 -9.53
C CYS A 109 2.01 -0.18 -10.84
N GLY A 110 1.16 -0.71 -11.71
CA GLY A 110 1.52 -1.27 -13.01
C GLY A 110 2.14 -0.29 -14.01
N LEU A 111 2.08 1.01 -13.73
CA LEU A 111 2.76 2.05 -14.51
C LEU A 111 4.21 2.29 -14.05
N TRP A 112 4.71 1.53 -13.08
CA TRP A 112 6.08 1.67 -12.57
C TRP A 112 7.11 1.62 -13.71
N GLN A 113 8.09 2.52 -13.66
CA GLN A 113 9.23 2.55 -14.56
C GLN A 113 10.53 2.73 -13.75
N PRO A 114 11.60 2.00 -14.10
CA PRO A 114 12.86 2.08 -13.39
C PRO A 114 13.47 3.48 -13.52
N ARG A 115 14.21 3.89 -12.48
CA ARG A 115 15.04 5.09 -12.53
C ARG A 115 16.29 4.81 -13.36
N GLU A 116 16.27 5.19 -14.63
CA GLU A 116 17.37 5.01 -15.59
C GLU A 116 18.70 5.64 -15.11
N LYS A 117 18.66 6.59 -14.16
CA LYS A 117 19.87 7.24 -13.63
C LYS A 117 20.72 6.36 -12.68
N TYR A 118 20.18 5.25 -12.14
CA TYR A 118 20.90 4.40 -11.17
C TYR A 118 20.68 2.88 -11.33
N GLY A 119 20.13 2.42 -12.46
CA GLY A 119 20.17 1.00 -12.86
C GLY A 119 21.42 0.60 -13.66
N GLY A 120 22.30 1.57 -13.95
CA GLY A 120 23.54 1.34 -14.65
C GLY A 120 24.60 0.76 -13.73
N THR A 121 24.77 -0.55 -13.75
CA THR A 121 26.11 -1.12 -13.58
C THR A 121 27.01 -0.45 -14.62
N GLY A 122 27.72 0.60 -14.21
CA GLY A 122 28.94 1.01 -14.86
C GLY A 122 29.89 -0.18 -14.82
N SER A 123 29.97 -0.91 -15.92
CA SER A 123 31.15 -1.71 -16.25
C SER A 123 32.20 -0.72 -16.73
N GLY A 124 32.91 -0.13 -15.78
CA GLY A 124 34.28 0.35 -15.97
C GLY A 124 35.26 -0.80 -15.86
#